data_AF-A0A2W6AT66-F1
#
_entry.id   AF-A0A2W6AT66-F1
#
_cell.length_a   1.000
_cell.length_b   1.000
_cell.length_c   1.000
_cell.angle_alpha   90.00
_cell.angle_beta   90.00
_cell.angle_gamma   90.00
#
_symmetry.space_group_name_H-M   'P 1'
#
loop_
_entity.id
_entity.type
_entity.pdbx_description
1 polymer ?
#
loop_
_entity_poly.entity_id
_entity_poly.type
_entity_poly.pdbx_seq_one_letter_code
_entity_poly.pdbx_strand_id
1 'polypeptide(L)'
;MLLECYGLPLEKVRARLVHGCLYLRPIGVGQGDKVRPVPPVAIMKILARVHPELRRRNRAADRAWPSRLWRTEVDSWFDHEREKVIALNLGFQSVHVIGLDDRSLAVHIAELLSHFAFQARKTLEHHGGDMIPVGDYLAHSALWGIASRFGRAAAWKLARYHGNLAGSRTRCASDRALRPPSNFAAIGTRPRGRSQEQR
;
A
#
# COMPACT_ATOMS: atom_id res chain seq x y z
N MET A 1 6.78 5.45 -11.87
CA MET A 1 5.90 5.73 -10.70
C MET A 1 6.61 5.14 -9.49
N LEU A 2 7.00 5.93 -8.47
CA LEU A 2 8.03 5.52 -7.50
C LEU A 2 7.84 4.13 -6.83
N LEU A 3 6.61 3.63 -6.62
CA LEU A 3 6.39 2.26 -6.13
C LEU A 3 7.06 1.15 -6.99
N GLU A 4 7.43 1.47 -8.23
CA GLU A 4 8.23 0.62 -9.11
C GLU A 4 9.66 0.40 -8.59
N CYS A 5 10.29 1.39 -7.95
CA CYS A 5 11.65 1.27 -7.40
C CYS A 5 11.69 0.27 -6.23
N TYR A 6 10.59 0.16 -5.49
CA TYR A 6 10.36 -0.85 -4.46
C TYR A 6 9.90 -2.21 -5.00
N GLY A 7 9.73 -2.33 -6.33
CA GLY A 7 9.34 -3.58 -6.96
C GLY A 7 7.89 -4.01 -6.70
N LEU A 8 7.02 -3.08 -6.30
CA LEU A 8 5.59 -3.41 -6.14
C LEU A 8 4.99 -3.75 -7.50
N PRO A 9 4.15 -4.79 -7.64
CA PRO A 9 3.59 -5.21 -8.93
C PRO A 9 2.38 -4.36 -9.36
N LEU A 10 2.47 -3.04 -9.24
CA LEU A 10 1.41 -2.06 -9.57
C LEU A 10 1.71 -1.28 -10.85
N GLU A 11 0.81 -1.28 -11.81
CA GLU A 11 0.92 -0.45 -13.01
C GLU A 11 0.61 1.01 -12.71
N LYS A 12 -0.49 1.26 -11.97
CA LYS A 12 -0.96 2.60 -11.62
C LYS A 12 -1.92 2.57 -10.44
N VAL A 13 -2.17 3.74 -9.86
CA VAL A 13 -3.25 3.96 -8.89
C VAL A 13 -4.28 4.86 -9.55
N ARG A 14 -5.52 4.39 -9.65
CA ARG A 14 -6.64 5.21 -10.12
C ARG A 14 -7.28 5.89 -8.93
N ALA A 15 -7.26 7.21 -8.92
CA ALA A 15 -7.97 8.02 -7.95
C ALA A 15 -9.27 8.57 -8.56
N ARG A 16 -10.38 8.54 -7.81
CA ARG A 16 -11.61 9.26 -8.16
C ARG A 16 -12.19 9.93 -6.94
N LEU A 17 -12.61 11.18 -7.09
CA LEU A 17 -13.40 11.88 -6.11
C LEU A 17 -14.88 11.57 -6.36
N VAL A 18 -15.57 11.03 -5.36
CA VAL A 18 -17.00 10.73 -5.42
C VAL A 18 -17.65 11.39 -4.20
N HIS A 19 -18.49 12.39 -4.43
CA HIS A 19 -19.13 13.19 -3.37
C HIS A 19 -18.14 13.75 -2.33
N GLY A 20 -16.97 14.23 -2.77
CA GLY A 20 -15.93 14.75 -1.88
C GLY A 20 -15.06 13.69 -1.20
N CYS A 21 -15.34 12.40 -1.37
CA CYS A 21 -14.50 11.32 -0.86
C CYS A 21 -13.52 10.81 -1.93
N LEU A 22 -12.23 10.71 -1.60
CA LEU A 22 -11.20 10.19 -2.48
C LEU A 22 -11.15 8.66 -2.42
N TYR A 23 -11.46 8.01 -3.53
CA TYR A 23 -11.36 6.57 -3.69
C TYR A 23 -10.11 6.22 -4.50
N LEU A 24 -9.25 5.36 -3.93
CA LEU A 24 -8.04 4.87 -4.56
C LEU A 24 -8.20 3.40 -4.95
N ARG A 25 -7.89 3.09 -6.21
CA ARG A 25 -7.82 1.72 -6.72
C ARG A 25 -6.42 1.44 -7.26
N PRO A 26 -5.59 0.64 -6.58
CA PRO A 26 -4.37 0.12 -7.17
C PRO A 26 -4.72 -0.83 -8.31
N ILE A 27 -4.02 -0.72 -9.43
CA ILE A 27 -4.15 -1.57 -10.61
C ILE A 27 -2.83 -2.32 -10.77
N GLY A 28 -2.88 -3.64 -10.69
CA GLY A 28 -1.72 -4.50 -10.85
C GLY A 28 -1.21 -4.55 -12.29
N VAL A 29 0.05 -4.92 -12.47
CA VAL A 29 0.63 -5.17 -13.80
C VAL A 29 -0.18 -6.27 -14.52
N GLY A 30 -0.67 -5.97 -15.72
CA GLY A 30 -1.49 -6.89 -16.51
C GLY A 30 -2.95 -7.02 -16.03
N GLN A 31 -3.35 -6.24 -15.01
CA GLN A 31 -4.73 -6.18 -14.56
C GLN A 31 -5.53 -5.21 -15.45
N GLY A 32 -6.52 -5.75 -16.16
CA GLY A 32 -7.47 -4.92 -16.91
C GLY A 32 -8.43 -4.12 -16.02
N ASP A 33 -9.36 -3.39 -16.63
CA ASP A 33 -10.31 -2.52 -15.92
C ASP A 33 -11.27 -3.27 -15.00
N LYS A 34 -11.56 -4.54 -15.32
CA LYS A 34 -12.46 -5.39 -14.52
C LYS A 34 -11.67 -6.14 -13.45
N VAL A 35 -12.22 -6.18 -12.24
CA VAL A 35 -11.68 -7.03 -11.16
C VAL A 35 -11.83 -8.48 -11.60
N ARG A 36 -10.72 -9.21 -11.63
CA ARG A 36 -10.68 -10.65 -11.90
C ARG A 36 -10.17 -11.38 -10.65
N PRO A 37 -10.56 -12.64 -10.44
CA PRO A 37 -9.97 -13.46 -9.40
C PRO A 37 -8.45 -13.50 -9.55
N VAL A 38 -7.74 -13.49 -8.42
CA VAL A 38 -6.29 -13.64 -8.42
C VAL A 38 -5.94 -15.04 -8.96
N PRO A 39 -5.01 -15.17 -9.93
CA PRO A 39 -4.57 -16.47 -10.40
C PRO A 39 -4.03 -17.33 -9.24
N PRO A 40 -4.17 -18.67 -9.32
CA PRO A 40 -3.54 -19.59 -8.37
C PRO A 40 -2.05 -19.28 -8.15
N VAL A 41 -1.55 -19.51 -6.93
CA VAL A 41 -0.18 -19.15 -6.52
C VAL A 41 0.89 -19.75 -7.44
N ALA A 42 0.70 -20.98 -7.93
CA ALA A 42 1.63 -21.59 -8.87
C ALA A 42 1.73 -20.79 -10.18
N ILE A 43 0.60 -20.33 -10.71
CA ILE A 43 0.53 -19.48 -11.90
C ILE A 43 1.18 -18.13 -11.61
N MET A 44 0.92 -17.53 -10.45
CA MET A 44 1.57 -16.28 -10.04
C MET A 44 3.10 -16.42 -9.95
N LYS A 45 3.62 -17.55 -9.45
CA LYS A 45 5.06 -17.84 -9.40
C LYS A 45 5.69 -17.93 -10.80
N ILE A 46 4.97 -18.50 -11.77
CA ILE A 46 5.40 -18.56 -13.17
C ILE A 46 5.37 -17.16 -13.79
N LEU A 47 4.25 -16.44 -13.65
CA LEU A 47 4.09 -15.08 -14.17
C LEU A 47 5.17 -14.14 -13.63
N ALA A 48 5.49 -14.21 -12.33
CA ALA A 48 6.54 -13.40 -11.72
C ALA A 48 7.95 -13.67 -12.30
N ARG A 49 8.19 -14.85 -12.87
CA ARG A 49 9.48 -15.25 -13.45
C ARG A 49 9.56 -15.02 -14.96
N VAL A 50 8.42 -15.06 -15.66
CA VAL A 50 8.37 -14.99 -17.13
C VAL A 50 7.98 -13.59 -17.62
N HIS A 51 7.02 -12.93 -16.97
CA HIS A 51 6.52 -11.64 -17.42
C HIS A 51 7.61 -10.56 -17.28
N PRO A 52 8.03 -9.89 -18.37
CA PRO A 52 9.16 -8.96 -18.35
C PRO A 52 9.04 -7.88 -17.29
N GLU A 53 7.85 -7.30 -17.16
CA GLU A 53 7.60 -6.25 -16.17
C GLU A 53 7.69 -6.79 -14.74
N LEU A 54 7.12 -7.95 -14.43
CA LEU A 54 7.20 -8.53 -13.08
C LEU A 54 8.63 -8.93 -12.72
N ARG A 55 9.42 -9.41 -13.69
CA ARG A 55 10.85 -9.65 -13.49
C ARG A 55 11.60 -8.36 -13.17
N ARG A 56 11.29 -7.27 -13.88
CA ARG A 56 11.88 -5.95 -13.63
C ARG A 56 11.54 -5.48 -12.22
N ARG A 57 10.28 -5.64 -11.80
CA ARG A 57 9.82 -5.32 -10.43
C ARG A 57 10.54 -6.16 -9.38
N ASN A 58 10.68 -7.48 -9.56
CA ASN A 58 11.43 -8.33 -8.63
C ASN A 58 12.87 -7.86 -8.47
N ARG A 59 13.57 -7.56 -9.56
CA ARG A 59 14.94 -7.02 -9.49
C ARG A 59 15.01 -5.67 -8.78
N ALA A 60 13.96 -4.85 -8.86
CA ALA A 60 13.90 -3.59 -8.14
C ALA A 60 13.72 -3.82 -6.63
N ALA A 61 12.83 -4.74 -6.24
CA ALA A 61 12.68 -5.16 -4.84
C ALA A 61 13.99 -5.71 -4.25
N ASP A 62 14.71 -6.55 -5.01
CA ASP A 62 16.01 -7.10 -4.60
C ASP A 62 17.06 -6.02 -4.37
N ARG A 63 16.99 -4.88 -5.08
CA ARG A 63 17.89 -3.73 -4.90
C ARG A 63 17.46 -2.82 -3.76
N ALA A 64 16.16 -2.58 -3.60
CA ALA A 64 15.63 -1.61 -2.63
C ALA A 64 15.88 -2.00 -1.18
N TRP A 65 15.92 -3.31 -0.89
CA TRP A 65 16.13 -3.83 0.46
C TRP A 65 17.55 -3.60 1.00
N PRO A 66 18.62 -4.06 0.33
CA PRO A 66 19.98 -3.83 0.81
C PRO A 66 20.34 -2.34 0.88
N SER A 67 19.86 -1.53 -0.07
CA SER A 67 20.12 -0.08 -0.08
C SER A 67 19.28 0.70 0.92
N ARG A 68 18.25 0.08 1.53
CA ARG A 68 17.28 0.72 2.41
C ARG A 68 16.72 2.01 1.80
N LEU A 69 16.27 1.92 0.55
CA LEU A 69 15.92 3.07 -0.30
C LEU A 69 14.99 4.08 0.40
N TRP A 70 14.08 3.60 1.24
CA TRP A 70 13.16 4.43 2.03
C TRP A 70 13.86 5.43 2.94
N ARG A 71 15.07 5.13 3.43
CA ARG A 71 15.83 6.06 4.28
C ARG A 71 16.32 7.24 3.45
N THR A 72 16.90 6.97 2.29
CA THR A 72 17.35 8.02 1.36
C THR A 72 16.19 8.91 0.90
N GLU A 73 15.02 8.33 0.65
CA GLU A 73 13.82 9.12 0.30
C GLU A 73 13.36 10.01 1.46
N VAL A 74 13.39 9.48 2.69
CA VAL A 74 13.07 10.25 3.91
C VAL A 74 14.08 11.39 4.10
N ASP A 75 15.38 11.12 3.99
CA ASP A 75 16.43 12.13 4.11
C ASP A 75 16.26 13.22 3.03
N SER A 76 16.04 12.84 1.76
CA SER A 76 15.76 13.79 0.68
C SER A 76 14.57 14.71 1.00
N TRP A 77 13.47 14.11 1.49
CA TRP A 77 12.28 14.87 1.85
C TRP A 77 12.56 15.89 2.95
N PHE A 78 13.16 15.46 4.06
CA PHE A 78 13.41 16.33 5.21
C PHE A 78 14.47 17.39 4.93
N ASP A 79 15.53 17.05 4.20
CA ASP A 79 16.68 17.92 4.00
C ASP A 79 16.50 18.90 2.84
N HIS A 80 15.69 18.57 1.82
CA HIS A 80 15.67 19.34 0.56
C HIS A 80 14.29 19.77 0.05
N GLU A 81 13.24 18.96 0.29
CA GLU A 81 11.95 19.16 -0.36
C GLU A 81 10.93 19.82 0.58
N ARG A 82 10.89 19.40 1.84
CA ARG A 82 9.89 19.80 2.83
C ARG A 82 9.77 21.31 2.99
N GLU A 83 10.89 22.01 3.16
CA GLU A 83 10.90 23.45 3.39
C GLU A 83 10.30 24.23 2.21
N LYS A 84 10.62 23.81 0.98
CA LYS A 84 10.07 24.42 -0.25
C LYS A 84 8.57 24.24 -0.34
N VAL A 85 8.07 23.04 -0.02
CA VAL A 85 6.63 22.75 -0.03
C VAL A 85 5.90 23.56 1.05
N ILE A 86 6.47 23.67 2.25
CA ILE A 86 5.91 24.49 3.34
C ILE A 86 5.87 25.96 2.94
N ALA A 87 6.97 26.51 2.44
CA ALA A 87 7.04 27.91 2.03
C ALA A 87 6.00 28.24 0.94
N LEU A 88 5.84 27.36 -0.06
CA LEU A 88 4.85 27.55 -1.11
C LEU A 88 3.41 27.45 -0.57
N ASN A 89 3.12 26.51 0.33
CA ASN A 89 1.82 26.41 0.99
C ASN A 89 1.49 27.67 1.80
N LEU A 90 2.46 28.18 2.57
CA LEU A 90 2.30 29.42 3.34
C LEU A 90 2.13 30.63 2.43
N GLY A 91 2.82 30.67 1.29
CA GLY A 91 2.64 31.70 0.27
C GLY A 91 1.24 31.72 -0.31
N PHE A 92 0.62 30.55 -0.56
CA PHE A 92 -0.79 30.51 -0.96
C PHE A 92 -1.73 30.99 0.15
N GLN A 93 -1.43 30.67 1.42
CA GLN A 93 -2.27 31.03 2.57
C GLN A 93 -2.16 32.51 2.97
N SER A 94 -1.09 33.21 2.58
CA SER A 94 -0.90 34.63 2.91
C SER A 94 -1.65 35.59 1.98
N VAL A 95 -2.25 35.09 0.89
CA VAL A 95 -3.02 35.91 -0.06
C VAL A 95 -4.33 36.38 0.58
N HIS A 96 -4.57 37.70 0.58
CA HIS A 96 -5.84 38.28 1.03
C HIS A 96 -6.95 38.08 -0.01
N VAL A 97 -7.58 36.90 0.04
CA VAL A 97 -8.57 36.45 -0.96
C VAL A 97 -9.77 37.40 -1.10
N ILE A 98 -10.21 38.03 -0.01
CA ILE A 98 -11.40 38.92 0.01
C ILE A 98 -11.17 40.19 -0.84
N GLY A 99 -9.91 40.61 -1.03
CA GLY A 99 -9.57 41.81 -1.79
C GLY A 99 -9.26 41.56 -3.27
N LEU A 100 -9.34 40.32 -3.75
CA LEU A 100 -9.06 39.99 -5.15
C LEU A 100 -10.25 40.32 -6.05
N ASP A 101 -9.98 40.81 -7.26
CA ASP A 101 -10.96 40.80 -8.33
C ASP A 101 -11.20 39.37 -8.85
N ASP A 102 -12.30 39.17 -9.58
CA ASP A 102 -12.71 37.83 -10.07
C ASP A 102 -11.62 37.15 -10.90
N ARG A 103 -10.88 37.93 -11.71
CA ARG A 103 -9.82 37.40 -12.57
C ARG A 103 -8.64 36.88 -11.72
N SER A 104 -8.22 37.66 -10.73
CA SER A 104 -7.11 37.34 -9.84
C SER A 104 -7.47 36.18 -8.91
N LEU A 105 -8.73 36.12 -8.45
CA LEU A 105 -9.25 34.98 -7.70
C LEU A 105 -9.22 33.69 -8.53
N ALA A 106 -9.68 33.74 -9.79
CA ALA A 106 -9.66 32.59 -10.68
C ALA A 106 -8.23 32.05 -10.92
N VAL A 107 -7.27 32.96 -11.12
CA VAL A 107 -5.84 32.59 -11.26
C VAL A 107 -5.33 31.93 -9.98
N HIS A 108 -5.57 32.54 -8.82
CA HIS A 108 -5.12 32.00 -7.54
C HIS A 108 -5.66 30.59 -7.28
N ILE A 109 -6.95 30.36 -7.55
CA ILE A 109 -7.58 29.03 -7.41
C ILE A 109 -6.95 28.02 -8.37
N ALA A 110 -6.72 28.42 -9.64
CA ALA A 110 -6.12 27.53 -10.63
C ALA A 110 -4.70 27.09 -10.22
N GLU A 111 -3.89 28.02 -9.72
CA GLU A 111 -2.55 27.73 -9.21
C GLU A 111 -2.58 26.81 -7.99
N LEU A 112 -3.49 27.06 -7.04
CA LEU A 112 -3.66 26.23 -5.85
C LEU A 112 -4.09 24.80 -6.20
N LEU A 113 -5.02 24.63 -7.15
CA LEU A 113 -5.44 23.33 -7.63
C LEU A 113 -4.32 22.59 -8.38
N SER A 114 -3.52 23.31 -9.17
CA SER A 114 -2.35 22.75 -9.86
C SER A 114 -1.31 22.26 -8.85
N HIS A 115 -0.99 23.08 -7.84
CA HIS A 115 -0.08 22.71 -6.76
C HIS A 115 -0.60 21.52 -5.95
N PHE A 116 -1.89 21.52 -5.58
CA PHE A 116 -2.52 20.38 -4.90
C PHE A 116 -2.41 19.10 -5.72
N ALA A 117 -2.72 19.13 -7.02
CA ALA A 117 -2.64 17.96 -7.89
C ALA A 117 -1.20 17.42 -7.99
N PHE A 118 -0.22 18.33 -8.11
CA PHE A 118 1.20 17.98 -8.09
C PHE A 118 1.60 17.30 -6.77
N GLN A 119 1.23 17.89 -5.63
CA GLN A 119 1.59 17.36 -4.30
C GLN A 119 0.86 16.05 -3.96
N ALA A 120 -0.39 15.89 -4.40
CA ALA A 120 -1.12 14.62 -4.25
C ALA A 120 -0.41 13.48 -4.98
N ARG A 121 0.08 13.74 -6.20
CA ARG A 121 0.90 12.76 -6.94
C ARG A 121 2.21 12.48 -6.22
N LYS A 122 2.92 13.52 -5.79
CA LYS A 122 4.18 13.38 -5.04
C LYS A 122 4.01 12.58 -3.75
N THR A 123 2.89 12.76 -3.03
CA THR A 123 2.58 11.98 -1.83
C THR A 123 2.46 10.49 -2.15
N LEU A 124 1.75 10.14 -3.23
CA LEU A 124 1.65 8.74 -3.68
C LEU A 124 3.00 8.17 -4.15
N GLU A 125 3.85 9.01 -4.72
CA GLU A 125 5.21 8.64 -5.12
C GLU A 125 6.08 8.35 -3.87
N HIS A 126 6.03 9.18 -2.85
CA HIS A 126 6.79 8.98 -1.60
C HIS A 126 6.21 7.91 -0.67
N HIS A 127 5.06 7.32 -1.01
CA HIS A 127 4.36 6.37 -0.13
C HIS A 127 5.11 5.03 0.07
N GLY A 128 6.21 4.80 -0.67
CA GLY A 128 7.12 3.70 -0.36
C GLY A 128 7.93 3.97 0.92
N GLY A 129 8.30 5.23 1.17
CA GLY A 129 9.14 5.64 2.30
C GLY A 129 8.53 5.37 3.66
N ASP A 130 7.20 5.46 3.79
CA ASP A 130 6.46 5.19 5.04
C ASP A 130 5.89 3.76 5.09
N MET A 131 5.37 3.23 3.97
CA MET A 131 4.74 1.90 3.96
C MET A 131 5.74 0.76 4.12
N ILE A 132 6.93 0.84 3.50
CA ILE A 132 7.89 -0.26 3.53
C ILE A 132 8.44 -0.49 4.95
N PRO A 133 8.88 0.54 5.72
CA PRO A 133 9.32 0.35 7.10
C PRO A 133 8.21 -0.14 8.02
N VAL A 134 6.98 0.32 7.83
CA VAL A 134 5.83 -0.15 8.61
C VAL A 134 5.56 -1.63 8.32
N GLY A 135 5.60 -2.04 7.05
CA GLY A 135 5.46 -3.44 6.65
C GLY A 135 6.55 -4.33 7.26
N ASP A 136 7.81 -3.86 7.22
CA ASP A 136 8.96 -4.55 7.82
C ASP A 136 8.82 -4.71 9.34
N TYR A 137 8.44 -3.63 10.02
CA TYR A 137 8.20 -3.63 11.45
C TYR A 137 7.09 -4.61 11.84
N LEU A 138 5.98 -4.63 11.08
CA LEU A 138 4.88 -5.56 11.33
C LEU A 138 5.30 -7.03 11.10
N ALA A 139 6.12 -7.31 10.09
CA ALA A 139 6.66 -8.64 9.83
C ALA A 139 7.57 -9.12 10.95
N HIS A 140 8.49 -8.26 11.43
CA HIS A 140 9.38 -8.58 12.55
C HIS A 140 8.64 -8.71 13.89
N SER A 141 7.68 -7.84 14.15
CA SER A 141 6.83 -7.92 15.36
C SER A 141 6.11 -9.26 15.46
N ALA A 142 5.63 -9.79 14.33
CA ALA A 142 5.04 -11.12 14.26
C ALA A 142 6.04 -12.23 14.60
N LEU A 143 7.28 -12.14 14.11
CA LEU A 143 8.34 -13.10 14.42
C LEU A 143 8.75 -13.07 15.89
N TRP A 144 8.69 -11.90 16.52
CA TRP A 144 8.98 -11.72 17.94
C TRP A 144 7.82 -12.11 18.87
N GLY A 145 6.70 -12.60 18.32
CA GLY A 145 5.52 -12.94 19.11
C GLY A 145 4.77 -11.71 19.65
N ILE A 146 5.11 -10.50 19.19
CA ILE A 146 4.40 -9.26 19.53
C ILE A 146 3.14 -9.21 18.68
N ALA A 147 2.09 -9.87 19.20
CA ALA A 147 0.80 -9.90 18.54
C ALA A 147 0.14 -8.52 18.62
N SER A 148 0.29 -7.69 17.59
CA SER A 148 -0.78 -6.74 17.32
C SER A 148 -2.03 -7.54 16.92
N ARG A 149 -3.22 -7.09 17.29
CA ARG A 149 -4.50 -7.67 16.79
C ARG A 149 -4.54 -7.79 15.26
N PHE A 150 -3.71 -7.02 14.56
CA PHE A 150 -3.48 -7.05 13.11
C PHE A 150 -2.37 -8.06 12.68
N GLY A 151 -1.38 -8.31 13.53
CA GLY A 151 -0.20 -9.13 13.25
C GLY A 151 -0.49 -10.63 13.14
N ARG A 152 -1.49 -11.16 13.86
CA ARG A 152 -1.84 -12.59 13.78
C ARG A 152 -2.33 -13.03 12.40
N ALA A 153 -3.07 -12.17 11.69
CA ALA A 153 -3.55 -12.46 10.34
C ALA A 153 -2.42 -12.37 9.28
N ALA A 154 -1.51 -11.41 9.44
CA ALA A 154 -0.32 -11.26 8.59
C ALA A 154 0.69 -12.41 8.81
N ALA A 155 0.96 -12.76 10.07
CA ALA A 155 1.84 -13.86 10.47
C ALA A 155 1.36 -15.21 9.91
N TRP A 156 0.05 -15.49 9.96
CA TRP A 156 -0.52 -16.73 9.42
C TRP A 156 -0.41 -16.80 7.90
N LYS A 157 -0.60 -15.69 7.17
CA LYS A 157 -0.34 -15.63 5.73
C LYS A 157 1.15 -15.82 5.42
N LEU A 158 2.05 -15.12 6.12
CA LEU A 158 3.50 -15.22 5.95
C LEU A 158 4.04 -16.63 6.23
N ALA A 159 3.58 -17.29 7.30
CA ALA A 159 3.94 -18.68 7.61
C ALA A 159 3.54 -19.65 6.48
N ARG A 160 2.39 -19.42 5.84
CA ARG A 160 1.94 -20.18 4.67
C ARG A 160 2.74 -19.88 3.40
N TYR A 161 3.28 -18.67 3.27
CA TYR A 161 4.19 -18.29 2.18
C TYR A 161 5.60 -18.90 2.35
N HIS A 162 6.15 -18.90 3.57
CA HIS A 162 7.48 -19.46 3.87
C HIS A 162 7.50 -21.00 3.97
N GLY A 163 6.38 -21.65 4.33
CA GLY A 163 6.25 -23.10 4.26
C GLY A 163 6.41 -23.70 2.84
N ASN A 164 6.41 -22.85 1.81
CA ASN A 164 6.61 -23.22 0.40
C ASN A 164 8.00 -22.82 -0.17
N LEU A 165 8.92 -22.33 0.69
CA LEU A 165 10.30 -21.99 0.37
C LEU A 165 11.28 -22.78 1.24
N ALA A 166 10.93 -24.02 1.63
CA ALA A 166 11.82 -24.95 2.32
C ALA A 166 13.05 -25.28 1.45
N GLY A 167 14.02 -24.38 1.45
CA GLY A 167 15.31 -24.44 0.77
C GLY A 167 16.38 -23.62 1.49
N SER A 168 16.02 -22.57 2.24
CA SER A 168 16.96 -21.86 3.12
C SER A 168 16.77 -22.32 4.57
N ARG A 169 17.60 -23.27 5.00
CA ARG A 169 17.67 -23.72 6.40
C ARG A 169 18.37 -22.65 7.25
N THR A 170 17.60 -21.91 8.02
CA THR A 170 18.05 -21.42 9.33
C THR A 170 17.06 -21.95 10.35
N ARG A 171 17.42 -23.06 11.00
CA ARG A 171 16.64 -23.63 12.10
C ARG A 171 16.77 -22.69 13.29
N CYS A 172 15.67 -22.10 13.73
CA CYS A 172 15.57 -21.53 15.07
C CYS A 172 14.65 -22.44 15.91
N ALA A 173 15.03 -22.67 17.17
CA ALA A 173 14.64 -23.82 17.98
C ALA A 173 13.20 -23.80 18.55
N SER A 174 12.24 -23.09 17.95
CA SER A 174 10.90 -22.88 18.53
C SER A 174 9.74 -23.48 17.71
N ASP A 175 10.02 -24.39 16.78
CA ASP A 175 9.06 -25.00 15.84
C ASP A 175 7.93 -25.86 16.47
N ARG A 176 7.71 -25.80 17.79
CA ARG A 176 6.77 -26.69 18.50
C ARG A 176 5.41 -26.10 18.85
N ALA A 177 5.11 -24.84 18.53
CA ALA A 177 3.99 -24.13 19.17
C ALA A 177 2.91 -23.53 18.25
N LEU A 178 2.71 -24.03 17.03
CA LEU A 178 1.61 -23.56 16.16
C LEU A 178 0.65 -24.70 15.80
N ARG A 179 -0.20 -25.12 16.74
CA ARG A 179 -1.44 -25.83 16.41
C ARG A 179 -2.53 -24.83 16.03
N PRO A 180 -3.36 -25.08 15.00
CA PRO A 180 -4.46 -24.21 14.64
C PRO A 180 -5.55 -24.20 15.73
N PRO A 181 -6.23 -23.06 15.99
CA PRO A 181 -7.46 -23.07 16.77
C PRO A 181 -8.58 -23.76 15.99
N SER A 182 -9.34 -24.63 16.67
CA SER A 182 -10.31 -25.58 16.10
C SER A 182 -11.61 -24.99 15.56
N ASN A 183 -11.84 -23.67 15.63
CA ASN A 183 -13.17 -23.08 15.38
C ASN A 183 -13.19 -22.02 14.27
N PHE A 184 -12.80 -22.37 13.04
CA PHE A 184 -13.01 -21.51 11.86
C PHE A 184 -13.87 -22.15 10.76
N ALA A 185 -14.77 -23.06 11.15
CA ALA A 185 -15.75 -23.69 10.26
C ALA A 185 -17.19 -23.36 10.69
N ALA A 186 -17.55 -22.07 10.77
CA ALA A 186 -18.96 -21.67 10.91
C ALA A 186 -19.18 -20.17 10.63
N ILE A 187 -18.89 -19.67 9.43
CA ILE A 187 -19.52 -18.43 8.96
C ILE A 187 -19.98 -18.68 7.52
N GLY A 188 -21.17 -19.24 7.38
CA GLY A 188 -21.77 -19.52 6.09
C GLY A 188 -23.01 -20.39 6.21
N THR A 189 -24.13 -19.79 6.63
CA THR A 189 -25.51 -20.17 6.24
C THR A 189 -26.48 -19.20 6.93
N ARG A 190 -27.13 -18.30 6.16
CA ARG A 190 -28.36 -17.65 6.61
C ARG A 190 -29.51 -18.64 6.41
N PRO A 191 -30.36 -18.91 7.41
CA PRO A 191 -31.62 -19.59 7.16
C PRO A 191 -32.64 -18.65 6.52
N ARG A 192 -33.33 -19.13 5.47
CA ARG A 192 -34.57 -18.56 4.94
C ARG A 192 -35.71 -18.81 5.94
N GLY A 193 -36.71 -17.93 5.93
CA GLY A 193 -37.65 -17.70 7.04
C GLY A 193 -38.69 -18.80 7.34
N ARG A 194 -39.47 -18.56 8.40
CA ARG A 194 -40.94 -18.70 8.45
C ARG A 194 -41.53 -18.03 9.70
N SER A 195 -42.78 -17.62 9.51
CA SER A 195 -43.82 -16.98 10.33
C SER A 195 -44.13 -17.57 11.72
N GLN A 196 -44.56 -16.71 12.65
CA GLN A 196 -45.80 -16.71 13.48
C GLN A 196 -45.62 -15.69 14.63
N GLU A 197 -46.41 -14.63 14.80
CA GLU A 197 -47.80 -14.49 15.29
C GLU A 197 -48.03 -14.88 16.76
N GLN A 198 -48.64 -13.94 17.51
CA GLN A 198 -49.28 -14.02 18.86
C GLN A 198 -48.30 -14.12 20.06
N ARG A 199 -48.36 -13.29 21.11
CA ARG A 199 -49.45 -12.56 21.79
C ARG A 199 -48.98 -11.20 22.29
#